data_AF-A0A538AB89-F1
#
_entry.id   AF-A0A538AB89-F1
#
_cell.length_a   1.000
_cell.length_b   1.000
_cell.length_c   1.000
_cell.angle_alpha   90.00
_cell.angle_beta   90.00
_cell.angle_gamma   90.00
#
_symmetry.space_group_name_H-M   'P 1'
#
loop_
_entity.id
_entity.type
_entity.pdbx_description
1 polymer ?
#
loop_
_entity_poly.entity_id
_entity_poly.type
_entity_poly.pdbx_seq_one_letter_code
_entity_poly.pdbx_strand_id
1 'polypeptide(L)'
;MLAGPDPKTLVDPVSAEQLRSEARETMREWVEWAHAPTKAGSMSRWLQPLLVLSYCRMLHTLENGRVSSKREAGEWALGALDPEWRELVQRALDDRPDPWERVYQPADPEAVERTRAFIEYALAEAAAPRE
;
A
#
# COMPACT_ATOMS: atom_id res chain seq x y z
N MET A 1 -3.67 6.78 -26.10
CA MET A 1 -2.34 6.65 -26.72
C MET A 1 -1.81 8.05 -26.99
N LEU A 2 -0.60 8.37 -26.53
CA LEU A 2 0.06 9.64 -26.86
C LEU A 2 0.83 9.55 -28.18
N ALA A 3 1.39 8.37 -28.52
CA ALA A 3 1.87 7.93 -29.85
C ALA A 3 2.25 6.43 -29.80
N GLY A 4 2.47 5.78 -30.95
CA GLY A 4 2.99 4.40 -31.06
C GLY A 4 1.92 3.31 -31.25
N PRO A 5 2.32 2.02 -31.30
CA PRO A 5 1.40 0.89 -31.30
C PRO A 5 0.73 0.71 -29.93
N ASP A 6 -0.40 -0.01 -29.89
CA ASP A 6 -1.12 -0.29 -28.65
C ASP A 6 -0.19 -1.05 -27.67
N PRO A 7 0.01 -0.58 -26.42
CA PRO A 7 0.85 -1.27 -25.44
C PRO A 7 0.51 -2.75 -25.26
N LYS A 8 -0.76 -3.14 -25.47
CA LYS A 8 -1.20 -4.55 -25.39
C LYS A 8 -0.60 -5.44 -26.47
N THR A 9 -0.06 -4.87 -27.55
CA THR A 9 0.61 -5.63 -28.62
C THR A 9 2.11 -5.73 -28.42
N LEU A 10 2.65 -5.08 -27.37
CA LEU A 10 4.09 -5.02 -27.10
C LEU A 10 4.54 -5.98 -26.00
N VAL A 11 3.62 -6.43 -25.15
CA VAL A 11 3.89 -7.30 -24.00
C VAL A 11 2.83 -8.37 -23.88
N ASP A 12 3.22 -9.54 -23.40
CA ASP A 12 2.29 -10.62 -23.10
C ASP A 12 1.31 -10.21 -21.98
N PRO A 13 0.07 -10.73 -21.97
CA PRO A 13 -0.87 -10.51 -20.89
C PRO A 13 -0.31 -10.97 -19.54
N VAL A 14 -0.41 -10.11 -18.52
CA VAL A 14 -0.06 -10.47 -17.14
C VAL A 14 -1.21 -11.21 -16.49
N SER A 15 -0.96 -12.42 -16.00
CA SER A 15 -1.95 -13.23 -15.31
C SER A 15 -2.22 -12.73 -13.88
N ALA A 16 -3.39 -13.08 -13.33
CA ALA A 16 -3.72 -12.81 -11.94
C ALA A 16 -2.69 -13.41 -10.97
N GLU A 17 -2.15 -14.61 -11.25
CA GLU A 17 -1.17 -15.24 -10.38
C GLU A 17 0.18 -14.53 -10.40
N GLN A 18 0.60 -14.01 -11.56
CA GLN A 18 1.79 -13.15 -11.62
C GLN A 18 1.60 -11.89 -10.76
N LEU A 19 0.42 -11.27 -10.81
CA LEU A 19 0.12 -10.10 -9.97
C LEU A 19 0.13 -10.44 -8.48
N ARG A 20 -0.41 -11.61 -8.09
CA ARG A 20 -0.37 -12.07 -6.69
C ARG A 20 1.05 -12.37 -6.23
N SER A 21 1.84 -13.04 -7.06
CA SER A 21 3.25 -13.32 -6.77
C SER A 21 4.03 -12.02 -6.55
N GLU A 22 3.91 -11.09 -7.50
CA GLU A 22 4.57 -9.78 -7.44
C GLU A 22 4.15 -9.00 -6.19
N ALA A 23 2.85 -8.96 -5.87
CA ALA A 23 2.36 -8.28 -4.68
C ALA A 23 2.99 -8.83 -3.39
N ARG A 24 3.11 -10.16 -3.25
CA ARG A 24 3.77 -10.77 -2.07
C ARG A 24 5.26 -10.42 -2.00
N GLU A 25 5.94 -10.38 -3.14
CA GLU A 25 7.36 -10.03 -3.21
C GLU A 25 7.58 -8.56 -2.85
N THR A 26 6.84 -7.65 -3.47
CA THR A 26 6.87 -6.21 -3.18
C THR A 26 6.59 -5.94 -1.70
N MET A 27 5.59 -6.61 -1.10
CA MET A 27 5.28 -6.45 0.33
C MET A 27 6.49 -6.76 1.20
N ARG A 28 7.25 -7.84 0.92
CA ARG A 28 8.45 -8.19 1.70
C ARG A 28 9.58 -7.19 1.48
N GLU A 29 9.82 -6.76 0.25
CA GLU A 29 10.89 -5.81 -0.07
C GLU A 29 10.67 -4.44 0.59
N TRP A 30 9.40 -4.01 0.69
CA TRP A 30 9.06 -2.67 1.15
C TRP A 30 9.06 -2.52 2.67
N VAL A 31 9.19 -3.61 3.43
CA VAL A 31 9.33 -3.55 4.91
C VAL A 31 10.50 -2.66 5.29
N GLU A 32 11.65 -2.85 4.64
CA GLU A 32 12.85 -2.04 4.89
C GLU A 32 12.58 -0.54 4.68
N TRP A 33 11.70 -0.19 3.74
CA TRP A 33 11.31 1.20 3.47
C TRP A 33 10.46 1.82 4.58
N ALA A 34 9.68 1.03 5.29
CA ALA A 34 8.94 1.48 6.46
C ALA A 34 9.84 1.73 7.67
N HIS A 35 10.98 1.03 7.73
CA HIS A 35 11.97 1.15 8.79
C HIS A 35 13.06 2.18 8.52
N ALA A 36 13.37 2.45 7.25
CA ALA A 36 14.38 3.41 6.83
C ALA A 36 14.00 4.86 7.17
N PRO A 37 14.92 5.66 7.73
CA PRO A 37 14.65 7.05 8.04
C PRO A 37 14.51 7.90 6.76
N THR A 38 13.67 8.92 6.84
CA THR A 38 13.47 9.95 5.82
C THR A 38 14.19 11.25 6.20
N LYS A 39 14.19 12.24 5.30
CA LYS A 39 14.66 13.60 5.61
C LYS A 39 13.88 14.27 6.76
N ALA A 40 12.70 13.75 7.10
CA ALA A 40 11.82 14.27 8.14
C ALA A 40 11.88 13.48 9.45
N GLY A 41 12.82 12.54 9.62
CA GLY A 41 12.90 11.64 10.78
C GLY A 41 12.48 10.22 10.42
N SER A 42 11.85 9.49 11.34
CA SER A 42 11.48 8.06 11.17
C SER A 42 10.57 7.83 9.96
N MET A 43 9.63 8.74 9.69
CA MET A 43 8.73 8.69 8.55
C MET A 43 8.20 10.10 8.27
N SER A 44 7.99 10.45 6.99
CA SER A 44 7.41 11.73 6.62
C SER A 44 5.87 11.66 6.56
N ARG A 45 5.19 12.81 6.67
CA ARG A 45 3.73 12.92 6.47
C ARG A 45 3.29 12.49 5.07
N TRP A 46 4.20 12.43 4.11
CA TRP A 46 3.94 11.88 2.78
C TRP A 46 4.05 10.35 2.75
N LEU A 47 5.09 9.80 3.37
CA LEU A 47 5.38 8.35 3.31
C LEU A 47 4.37 7.52 4.13
N GLN A 48 3.92 8.04 5.27
CA GLN A 48 3.01 7.31 6.17
C GLN A 48 1.70 6.86 5.49
N PRO A 49 0.85 7.75 4.94
CA PRO A 49 -0.39 7.33 4.28
C PRO A 49 -0.11 6.58 2.97
N LEU A 50 1.02 6.87 2.31
CA LEU A 50 1.46 6.14 1.13
C LEU A 50 1.67 4.66 1.43
N LEU A 51 2.37 4.32 2.52
CA LEU A 51 2.62 2.93 2.91
C LEU A 51 1.30 2.23 3.25
N VAL A 52 0.46 2.83 4.10
CA VAL A 52 -0.85 2.26 4.47
C VAL A 52 -1.68 1.91 3.23
N LEU A 53 -1.88 2.86 2.32
CA LEU A 53 -2.69 2.62 1.12
C LEU A 53 -2.01 1.68 0.12
N SER A 54 -0.68 1.63 0.08
CA SER A 54 0.04 0.68 -0.79
C SER A 54 -0.12 -0.76 -0.31
N TYR A 55 -0.03 -0.99 1.00
CA TYR A 55 -0.29 -2.31 1.58
C TYR A 55 -1.76 -2.74 1.43
N CYS A 56 -2.72 -1.80 1.58
CA CYS A 56 -4.12 -2.09 1.24
C CYS A 56 -4.28 -2.54 -0.23
N ARG A 57 -3.58 -1.89 -1.17
CA ARG A 57 -3.62 -2.27 -2.60
C ARG A 57 -3.03 -3.64 -2.86
N MET A 58 -1.93 -3.99 -2.19
CA MET A 58 -1.28 -5.28 -2.34
C MET A 58 -2.19 -6.39 -1.79
N LEU A 59 -2.76 -6.22 -0.59
CA LEU A 59 -3.77 -7.14 -0.05
C LEU A 59 -4.99 -7.28 -0.95
N HIS A 60 -5.51 -6.17 -1.48
CA HIS A 60 -6.64 -6.21 -2.41
C HIS A 60 -6.26 -6.93 -3.72
N THR A 61 -5.01 -6.79 -4.21
CA THR A 61 -4.52 -7.52 -5.38
C THR A 61 -4.43 -9.02 -5.11
N LEU A 62 -4.01 -9.41 -3.90
CA LEU A 62 -4.00 -10.82 -3.48
C LEU A 62 -5.40 -11.43 -3.51
N GLU A 63 -6.39 -10.68 -3.04
CA GLU A 63 -7.80 -11.06 -3.04
C GLU A 63 -8.32 -11.27 -4.48
N ASN A 64 -8.24 -10.25 -5.32
CA ASN A 64 -9.02 -10.19 -6.56
C ASN A 64 -8.21 -10.46 -7.84
N GLY A 65 -6.89 -10.59 -7.74
CA GLY A 65 -6.01 -10.82 -8.89
C GLY A 65 -5.92 -9.65 -9.88
N ARG A 66 -6.18 -8.40 -9.43
CA ARG A 66 -6.09 -7.18 -10.25
C ARG A 66 -5.50 -6.01 -9.48
N VAL A 67 -4.79 -5.13 -10.19
CA VAL A 67 -4.29 -3.88 -9.61
C VAL A 67 -5.43 -2.85 -9.58
N SER A 68 -5.73 -2.35 -8.39
CA SER A 68 -6.78 -1.35 -8.13
C SER A 68 -6.19 0.03 -7.80
N SER A 69 -7.04 1.04 -7.70
CA SER A 69 -6.62 2.38 -7.22
C SER A 69 -6.39 2.38 -5.70
N LYS A 70 -5.64 3.38 -5.18
CA LYS A 70 -5.46 3.58 -3.73
C LYS A 70 -6.77 3.75 -2.99
N ARG A 71 -7.67 4.56 -3.54
CA ARG A 71 -8.98 4.84 -2.95
C ARG A 71 -9.82 3.55 -2.85
N GLU A 72 -9.94 2.84 -3.96
CA GLU A 72 -10.72 1.60 -4.03
C GLU A 72 -10.19 0.54 -3.06
N ALA A 73 -8.88 0.32 -3.00
CA ALA A 73 -8.29 -0.65 -2.09
C ALA A 73 -8.41 -0.24 -0.62
N GLY A 74 -8.26 1.05 -0.31
CA GLY A 74 -8.49 1.52 1.06
C GLY A 74 -9.95 1.37 1.48
N GLU A 75 -10.91 1.71 0.62
CA GLU A 75 -12.34 1.54 0.89
C GLU A 75 -12.70 0.06 1.11
N TRP A 76 -12.14 -0.84 0.31
CA TRP A 76 -12.24 -2.28 0.53
C TRP A 76 -11.67 -2.69 1.90
N ALA A 77 -10.48 -2.19 2.26
CA ALA A 77 -9.80 -2.55 3.49
C ALA A 77 -10.58 -2.18 4.76
N LEU A 78 -11.38 -1.10 4.73
CA LEU A 78 -12.24 -0.70 5.86
C LEU A 78 -13.25 -1.79 6.26
N GLY A 79 -13.69 -2.61 5.30
CA GLY A 79 -14.66 -3.69 5.51
C GLY A 79 -14.03 -5.08 5.56
N ALA A 80 -12.89 -5.28 4.89
CA ALA A 80 -12.31 -6.60 4.67
C ALA A 80 -11.17 -6.99 5.62
N LEU A 81 -10.51 -6.01 6.26
CA LEU A 81 -9.42 -6.26 7.22
C LEU A 81 -9.93 -6.16 8.66
N ASP A 82 -9.08 -6.54 9.62
CA ASP A 82 -9.41 -6.43 11.05
C ASP A 82 -9.90 -5.00 11.40
N PRO A 83 -11.05 -4.88 12.09
CA PRO A 83 -11.59 -3.60 12.52
C PRO A 83 -10.59 -2.67 13.25
N GLU A 84 -9.54 -3.20 13.89
CA GLU A 84 -8.51 -2.41 14.55
C GLU A 84 -7.78 -1.44 13.60
N TRP A 85 -7.74 -1.75 12.29
CA TRP A 85 -7.03 -0.95 11.28
C TRP A 85 -7.91 0.11 10.62
N ARG A 86 -9.22 0.10 10.86
CA ARG A 86 -10.17 1.01 10.19
C ARG A 86 -9.81 2.47 10.36
N GLU A 87 -9.44 2.87 11.57
CA GLU A 87 -9.08 4.25 11.84
C GLU A 87 -7.81 4.69 11.09
N LEU A 88 -6.80 3.83 11.04
CA LEU A 88 -5.55 4.11 10.33
C LEU A 88 -5.78 4.23 8.82
N VAL A 89 -6.56 3.30 8.25
CA VAL A 89 -6.91 3.30 6.82
C VAL A 89 -7.80 4.50 6.46
N GLN A 90 -8.78 4.82 7.29
CA GLN A 90 -9.66 5.97 7.07
C GLN A 90 -8.86 7.28 7.07
N ARG A 91 -7.98 7.48 8.05
CA ARG A 91 -7.08 8.65 8.09
C ARG A 91 -6.20 8.73 6.84
N ALA A 92 -5.70 7.61 6.33
CA ALA A 92 -4.90 7.59 5.12
C ALA A 92 -5.72 7.90 3.85
N LEU A 93 -6.98 7.47 3.79
CA LEU A 93 -7.92 7.81 2.71
C LEU A 93 -8.30 9.30 2.71
N ASP A 94 -8.51 9.86 3.90
CA ASP A 94 -8.85 11.28 4.07
C ASP A 94 -7.65 12.21 3.86
N ASP A 95 -6.44 11.66 3.82
CA ASP A 95 -5.23 12.42 3.58
C ASP A 95 -5.18 12.98 2.16
N ARG A 96 -5.33 14.31 2.04
CA ARG A 96 -5.25 15.00 0.76
C ARG A 96 -3.79 15.24 0.40
N PRO A 97 -3.32 14.82 -0.79
CA PRO A 97 -1.93 14.98 -1.15
C PRO A 97 -1.58 16.46 -1.36
N ASP A 98 -0.71 16.98 -0.48
CA ASP A 98 0.30 17.96 -0.88
C ASP A 98 1.66 17.22 -0.95
N PRO A 99 2.08 16.79 -2.14
CA PRO A 99 3.20 15.87 -2.27
C PRO A 99 4.55 16.52 -1.98
N TRP A 100 4.71 17.84 -2.00
CA TRP A 100 6.04 18.46 -1.93
C TRP A 100 6.45 18.91 -0.54
N GLU A 101 5.56 19.54 0.22
CA GLU A 101 5.92 20.01 1.56
C GLU A 101 6.00 18.85 2.57
N ARG A 102 5.09 17.88 2.45
CA ARG A 102 4.90 16.80 3.42
C ARG A 102 6.04 15.79 3.46
N VAL A 103 6.87 15.74 2.42
CA VAL A 103 8.09 14.90 2.39
C VAL A 103 9.10 15.35 3.44
N TYR A 104 9.09 16.64 3.81
CA TYR A 104 10.01 17.23 4.80
C TYR A 104 9.38 17.38 6.18
N GLN A 105 8.12 17.02 6.36
CA GLN A 105 7.42 17.14 7.64
C GLN A 105 7.34 15.77 8.32
N PRO A 106 7.64 15.70 9.63
CA PRO A 106 7.53 14.43 10.36
C PRO A 106 6.07 13.99 10.45
N ALA A 107 5.82 12.70 10.25
CA ALA A 107 4.56 12.07 10.61
C ALA A 107 4.37 12.08 12.14
N ASP A 108 3.13 11.93 12.58
CA ASP A 108 2.83 11.72 13.99
C ASP A 108 3.47 10.39 14.48
N PRO A 109 4.24 10.38 15.58
CA PRO A 109 4.95 9.19 16.03
C PRO A 109 4.05 7.98 16.28
N GLU A 110 2.84 8.19 16.83
CA GLU A 110 1.89 7.11 17.06
C GLU A 110 1.38 6.53 15.73
N ALA A 111 1.10 7.40 14.75
CA ALA A 111 0.76 6.96 13.40
C ALA A 111 1.90 6.17 12.73
N VAL A 112 3.17 6.51 12.99
CA VAL A 112 4.32 5.75 12.48
C VAL A 112 4.34 4.33 13.06
N GLU A 113 4.23 4.20 14.38
CA GLU A 113 4.21 2.89 15.04
C GLU A 113 3.01 2.05 14.58
N ARG A 114 1.82 2.66 14.50
CA ARG A 114 0.62 2.02 13.95
C ARG A 114 0.79 1.57 12.50
N THR A 115 1.51 2.35 11.68
CA THR A 115 1.79 1.98 10.28
C THR A 115 2.72 0.79 10.19
N ARG A 116 3.76 0.71 11.04
CA ARG A 116 4.66 -0.44 11.09
C ARG A 116 3.91 -1.70 11.55
N ALA A 117 3.10 -1.58 12.61
CA ALA A 117 2.26 -2.69 13.06
C ALA A 117 1.27 -3.17 11.98
N PHE A 118 0.68 -2.24 11.22
CA PHE A 118 -0.19 -2.59 10.09
C PHE A 118 0.55 -3.33 8.98
N ILE A 119 1.81 -2.96 8.70
CA ILE A 119 2.65 -3.64 7.71
C ILE A 119 2.91 -5.09 8.13
N GLU A 120 3.28 -5.31 9.40
CA GLU A 120 3.48 -6.66 9.93
C GLU A 120 2.20 -7.50 9.86
N TYR A 121 1.05 -6.91 10.23
CA TYR A 121 -0.26 -7.52 10.05
C TYR A 121 -0.51 -7.91 8.58
N ALA A 122 -0.29 -6.99 7.65
CA ALA A 122 -0.50 -7.23 6.23
C ALA A 122 0.41 -8.33 5.68
N LEU A 123 1.66 -8.44 6.14
CA LEU A 123 2.55 -9.54 5.78
C LEU A 123 2.03 -10.89 6.28
N ALA A 124 1.51 -10.92 7.51
CA ALA A 124 0.90 -12.13 8.06
C ALA A 124 -0.34 -12.55 7.25
N GLU A 125 -1.23 -11.60 6.90
CA GLU A 125 -2.37 -11.83 6.02
C GLU A 125 -1.96 -12.35 4.64
N ALA A 126 -0.87 -11.83 4.08
CA ALA A 126 -0.37 -12.25 2.77
C ALA A 126 0.27 -13.66 2.77
N ALA A 127 0.74 -14.12 3.94
CA ALA A 127 1.30 -15.46 4.14
C ALA A 127 0.24 -16.51 4.48
N ALA A 128 -0.90 -16.10 5.03
CA ALA A 128 -2.02 -16.98 5.32
C ALA A 128 -2.78 -17.37 4.03
N PRO A 129 -3.11 -18.65 3.81
CA PRO A 129 -4.09 -19.01 2.78
C PRO A 129 -5.45 -18.45 3.22
N ARG A 130 -6.02 -17.55 2.41
CA ARG A 130 -7.42 -17.13 2.61
C ARG A 130 -8.33 -18.23 2.08
N GLU A 131 -9.24 -18.70 2.94
CA GLU A 131 -10.22 -19.77 2.68
C GLU A 131 -11.21 -19.43 1.56
#